data_AF-A0A9P5PTL4-F1
#
_entry.id   AF-A0A9P5PTL4-F1
#
_cell.length_a   1.000
_cell.length_b   1.000
_cell.length_c   1.000
_cell.angle_alpha   90.00
_cell.angle_beta   90.00
_cell.angle_gamma   90.00
#
_symmetry.space_group_name_H-M   'P 1'
#
loop_
_entity.id
_entity.type
_entity.pdbx_description
1 polymer ?
#
loop_
_entity_poly.entity_id
_entity_poly.type
_entity_poly.pdbx_seq_one_letter_code
_entity_poly.pdbx_strand_id
1 'polypeptide(L)'
;MIPDIPENYPPPRPDFRAFRPPKSQSKFAYLLWRIQMWIEGTFALAMLEPWEKILMIFLTTFTLMATGIFRYLPQHISVMKGRAVYYLWGNESGESTVLQWLGRNSASSGTPMGEL
;
A
#
# COMPACT_ATOMS: atom_id res chain seq x y z
N MET A 1 17.56 -36.68 1.22
CA MET A 1 18.95 -36.27 1.54
C MET A 1 19.49 -35.62 0.28
N ILE A 2 19.79 -34.32 0.31
CA ILE A 2 20.38 -33.65 -0.86
C ILE A 2 21.83 -34.15 -0.97
N PRO A 3 22.28 -34.66 -2.13
CA PRO A 3 23.66 -35.11 -2.31
C PRO A 3 24.62 -33.93 -2.06
N ASP A 4 25.71 -34.17 -1.32
CA ASP A 4 26.77 -33.17 -1.16
C ASP A 4 27.29 -32.77 -2.53
N ILE A 5 27.38 -31.47 -2.77
CA ILE A 5 27.77 -30.91 -4.07
C ILE A 5 29.30 -31.06 -4.19
N PRO A 6 29.84 -31.78 -5.20
CA PRO A 6 31.27 -31.85 -5.47
C PRO A 6 32.00 -30.51 -5.35
N GLU A 7 33.20 -30.55 -4.77
CA GLU A 7 33.99 -29.37 -4.45
C GLU A 7 34.39 -28.54 -5.69
N ASN A 8 34.35 -29.15 -6.88
CA ASN A 8 34.75 -28.52 -8.13
C ASN A 8 33.59 -28.35 -9.13
N TYR A 9 32.47 -27.76 -8.69
CA TYR A 9 31.44 -27.31 -9.63
C TYR A 9 31.78 -25.92 -10.19
N PRO A 10 31.55 -25.69 -11.50
CA PRO A 10 31.58 -24.34 -12.04
C PRO A 10 30.55 -23.47 -11.30
N PRO A 11 30.85 -22.18 -11.09
CA PRO A 11 29.93 -21.29 -10.41
C PRO A 11 28.58 -21.24 -11.14
N PRO A 12 27.46 -21.15 -10.41
CA PRO A 12 26.13 -21.07 -11.02
C PRO A 12 26.05 -19.80 -11.87
N ARG A 13 25.63 -19.95 -13.13
CA ARG A 13 25.22 -18.84 -13.99
C ARG A 13 23.70 -18.70 -13.86
N PRO A 14 23.15 -17.48 -13.70
CA PRO A 14 23.82 -16.18 -13.79
C PRO A 14 24.64 -15.82 -12.53
N ASP A 15 25.83 -15.22 -12.72
CA ASP A 15 26.65 -14.76 -11.60
C ASP A 15 26.16 -13.40 -11.09
N PHE A 16 25.44 -13.40 -9.97
CA PHE A 16 24.91 -12.18 -9.36
C PHE A 16 25.93 -11.43 -8.48
N ARG A 17 27.20 -11.87 -8.43
CA ARG A 17 28.23 -11.22 -7.60
C ARG A 17 28.47 -9.75 -7.99
N ALA A 18 28.28 -9.41 -9.26
CA ALA A 18 28.44 -8.04 -9.77
C ALA A 18 27.41 -7.04 -9.18
N PHE A 19 26.22 -7.51 -8.81
CA PHE A 19 25.15 -6.66 -8.27
C PHE A 19 25.23 -6.47 -6.75
N ARG A 20 26.15 -7.15 -6.06
CA ARG A 20 26.29 -7.03 -4.60
C ARG A 20 27.09 -5.78 -4.24
N PRO A 21 26.72 -5.08 -3.15
CA PRO A 21 27.53 -3.97 -2.67
C PRO A 21 28.94 -4.45 -2.31
N PRO A 22 29.98 -3.66 -2.61
CA PRO A 22 31.36 -4.04 -2.31
C PRO A 22 31.53 -4.18 -0.80
N LYS A 23 32.12 -5.30 -0.34
CA LYS A 23 32.42 -5.55 1.08
C LYS A 23 33.62 -4.73 1.62
N SER A 24 34.24 -3.94 0.76
CA SER A 24 35.39 -3.11 1.11
C SER A 24 34.95 -1.86 1.89
N GLN A 25 35.73 -1.46 2.91
CA GLN A 25 35.50 -0.26 3.74
C GLN A 25 35.75 1.06 2.98
N SER A 26 36.16 1.00 1.72
CA SER A 26 36.47 2.17 0.89
C SER A 26 35.20 2.87 0.40
N LYS A 27 34.98 4.13 0.83
CA LYS A 27 33.86 4.98 0.40
C LYS A 27 33.79 5.19 -1.12
N PHE A 28 34.95 5.26 -1.79
CA PHE A 28 35.01 5.40 -3.25
C PHE A 28 34.48 4.18 -3.99
N ALA A 29 34.77 2.96 -3.49
CA ALA A 29 34.26 1.73 -4.10
C ALA A 29 32.73 1.67 -4.02
N TYR A 30 32.15 2.12 -2.90
CA TYR A 30 30.71 2.24 -2.75
C TYR A 30 30.09 3.28 -3.69
N LEU A 31 30.76 4.43 -3.89
CA LEU A 31 30.28 5.47 -4.80
C LEU A 31 30.28 4.98 -6.25
N LEU A 32 31.35 4.32 -6.70
CA LEU A 32 31.44 3.75 -8.04
C LEU A 32 30.39 2.66 -8.26
N TRP A 33 30.20 1.76 -7.29
CA TRP A 33 29.14 0.76 -7.34
C TRP A 33 27.75 1.42 -7.45
N ARG A 34 27.50 2.48 -6.67
CA ARG A 34 26.25 3.23 -6.72
C ARG A 34 26.03 3.88 -8.08
N ILE A 35 27.05 4.51 -8.66
CA ILE A 35 26.96 5.12 -10.00
C ILE A 35 26.70 4.04 -11.05
N GLN A 36 27.39 2.90 -10.98
CA GLN A 36 27.17 1.79 -11.90
C GLN A 36 25.72 1.28 -11.85
N MET A 37 25.18 1.04 -10.65
CA MET A 37 23.78 0.62 -10.49
C MET A 37 22.79 1.67 -11.02
N TRP A 38 23.08 2.95 -10.85
CA TRP A 38 22.28 4.04 -11.41
C TRP A 38 22.33 4.06 -12.94
N ILE A 39 23.51 3.91 -13.52
CA ILE A 39 23.70 3.85 -14.98
C ILE A 39 22.99 2.61 -15.53
N GLU A 40 23.21 1.44 -14.94
CA GLU A 40 22.61 0.19 -15.40
C GLU A 40 21.08 0.22 -15.30
N GLY A 41 20.53 0.80 -14.23
CA GLY A 41 19.09 1.02 -14.08
C GLY A 41 18.51 2.02 -15.08
N THR A 42 19.17 3.17 -15.27
CA THR A 42 18.70 4.21 -16.22
C THR A 42 18.93 3.81 -17.68
N PHE A 43 19.98 3.05 -17.97
CA PHE A 43 20.27 2.48 -19.29
C PHE A 43 19.29 1.38 -19.64
N ALA A 44 18.96 0.49 -18.69
CA ALA A 44 17.88 -0.47 -18.88
C ALA A 44 16.58 0.25 -19.22
N LEU A 45 16.26 1.35 -18.50
CA LEU A 45 15.12 2.23 -18.79
C LEU A 45 15.21 2.92 -20.17
N ALA A 46 16.41 3.29 -20.61
CA ALA A 46 16.65 3.89 -21.91
C ALA A 46 16.46 2.88 -23.06
N MET A 47 16.86 1.62 -22.83
CA MET A 47 16.72 0.49 -23.76
C MET A 47 15.29 -0.01 -23.91
N LEU A 48 14.35 0.35 -23.03
CA LEU A 48 12.94 0.04 -23.26
C LEU A 48 12.44 0.68 -24.55
N GLU A 49 11.62 -0.09 -25.25
CA GLU A 49 10.99 0.40 -26.47
C GLU A 49 10.02 1.56 -26.16
N PRO A 50 9.74 2.44 -27.13
CA PRO A 50 8.88 3.61 -26.91
C PRO A 50 7.49 3.26 -26.35
N TRP A 51 6.93 2.09 -26.70
CA TRP A 51 5.62 1.65 -26.21
C TRP A 51 5.64 1.26 -24.73
N GLU A 52 6.72 0.64 -24.24
CA GLU A 52 6.85 0.21 -22.84
C GLU A 52 6.95 1.43 -21.92
N LYS A 53 7.62 2.49 -22.39
CA LYS A 53 7.67 3.79 -21.70
C LYS A 53 6.28 4.38 -21.54
N ILE A 54 5.43 4.29 -22.58
CA ILE A 54 4.03 4.73 -22.52
C ILE A 54 3.24 3.88 -21.51
N LEU A 55 3.41 2.56 -21.50
CA LEU A 55 2.75 1.70 -20.50
C LEU A 55 3.18 2.00 -19.07
N MET A 56 4.47 2.25 -18.84
CA MET A 56 4.98 2.63 -17.51
C MET A 56 4.32 3.92 -17.00
N ILE A 57 4.20 4.94 -17.85
CA ILE A 57 3.52 6.20 -17.51
C ILE A 57 2.03 5.97 -17.27
N PHE A 58 1.39 5.15 -18.10
CA PHE A 58 -0.02 4.82 -17.95
C PHE A 58 -0.29 4.07 -16.64
N LEU A 59 0.49 3.04 -16.33
CA LEU A 59 0.35 2.24 -15.11
C LEU A 59 0.64 3.06 -13.85
N THR A 60 1.68 3.89 -13.85
CA THR A 60 1.99 4.77 -12.72
C THR A 60 0.86 5.79 -12.49
N THR A 61 0.37 6.43 -13.55
CA THR A 61 -0.77 7.36 -13.45
C THR A 61 -2.04 6.65 -13.00
N PHE A 62 -2.33 5.46 -13.53
CA PHE A 62 -3.49 4.66 -13.17
C PHE A 62 -3.46 4.21 -11.71
N THR A 63 -2.31 3.76 -11.22
CA THR A 63 -2.14 3.35 -9.81
C THR A 63 -2.24 4.53 -8.85
N LEU A 64 -1.67 5.69 -9.20
CA LEU A 64 -1.84 6.95 -8.45
C LEU A 64 -3.31 7.36 -8.40
N MET A 65 -4.00 7.34 -9.54
CA MET A 65 -5.42 7.66 -9.64
C MET A 65 -6.27 6.68 -8.81
N ALA A 66 -6.03 5.38 -8.95
CA ALA A 66 -6.73 4.34 -8.19
C ALA A 66 -6.51 4.53 -6.69
N THR A 67 -5.26 4.77 -6.26
CA THR A 67 -4.93 5.04 -4.85
C THR A 67 -5.63 6.28 -4.33
N GLY A 68 -5.67 7.35 -5.14
CA GLY A 68 -6.40 8.57 -4.85
C GLY A 68 -7.89 8.30 -4.67
N ILE A 69 -8.51 7.57 -5.58
CA ILE A 69 -9.91 7.16 -5.50
C ILE A 69 -10.16 6.35 -4.23
N PHE A 70 -9.41 5.26 -4.00
CA PHE A 70 -9.63 4.40 -2.83
C PHE A 70 -9.44 5.15 -1.49
N ARG A 71 -8.55 6.14 -1.44
CA ARG A 71 -8.29 6.93 -0.23
C ARG A 71 -9.27 8.09 -0.04
N TYR A 72 -9.67 8.75 -1.11
CA TYR A 72 -10.48 9.97 -1.10
C TYR A 72 -11.98 9.68 -1.16
N LEU A 73 -12.39 8.68 -1.93
CA LEU A 73 -13.79 8.32 -2.13
C LEU A 73 -14.55 7.94 -0.84
N PRO A 74 -14.00 7.18 0.14
CA PRO A 74 -14.72 6.92 1.38
C PRO A 74 -14.96 8.19 2.23
N GLN A 75 -14.03 9.16 2.19
CA GLN A 75 -14.19 10.46 2.87
C GLN A 75 -15.28 11.31 2.20
N HIS A 76 -15.40 11.24 0.88
CA HIS A 76 -16.44 11.97 0.15
C HIS A 76 -17.83 11.36 0.30
N ILE A 77 -17.92 10.03 0.34
CA ILE A 77 -19.20 9.32 0.54
C ILE A 77 -19.80 9.67 1.91
N SER A 78 -19.01 9.79 2.98
CA SER A 78 -19.55 10.10 4.31
C SER A 78 -20.21 11.49 4.36
N VAL A 79 -19.57 12.49 3.75
CA VAL A 79 -20.09 13.86 3.69
C VAL A 79 -21.34 13.95 2.80
N MET A 80 -21.32 13.29 1.64
CA MET A 80 -22.48 13.27 0.73
C MET A 80 -23.66 12.51 1.33
N LYS A 81 -23.41 11.43 2.08
CA LYS A 81 -24.46 10.69 2.81
C LYS A 81 -25.22 11.58 3.79
N GLY A 82 -24.52 12.38 4.61
CA GLY A 82 -25.19 13.29 5.55
C GLY A 82 -26.14 14.26 4.86
N ARG A 83 -25.74 14.81 3.70
CA ARG A 83 -26.60 15.69 2.91
C ARG A 83 -27.73 14.94 2.21
N ALA A 84 -27.46 13.76 1.65
CA ALA A 84 -28.47 12.94 0.99
C ALA A 84 -29.56 12.52 1.97
N VAL A 85 -29.20 12.13 3.20
CA VAL A 85 -30.15 11.81 4.27
C VAL A 85 -30.98 13.04 4.66
N TYR A 86 -30.36 14.23 4.76
CA TYR A 86 -31.10 15.47 5.03
C TYR A 86 -32.17 15.75 3.97
N TYR A 87 -31.85 15.59 2.69
CA TYR A 87 -32.79 15.83 1.60
C TYR A 87 -33.82 14.71 1.39
N LEU A 88 -33.46 13.45 1.66
CA LEU A 88 -34.37 12.30 1.53
C LEU A 88 -35.31 12.15 2.73
N TRP A 89 -34.82 12.38 3.95
CA TRP A 89 -35.58 12.13 5.18
C TRP A 89 -36.27 13.39 5.71
N GLY A 90 -35.87 14.58 5.25
CA GLY A 90 -36.56 15.85 5.52
C GLY A 90 -36.73 16.21 7.00
N ASN A 91 -36.08 15.52 7.93
CA ASN A 91 -36.28 15.70 9.36
C ASN A 91 -35.05 15.24 10.16
N GLU A 92 -34.38 16.18 10.79
CA GLU A 92 -33.11 16.01 11.52
C GLU A 92 -33.26 15.33 12.91
N SER A 93 -34.37 14.64 13.17
CA SER A 93 -34.73 14.18 14.52
C SER A 93 -34.90 12.66 14.69
N GLY A 94 -34.62 11.86 13.65
CA GLY A 94 -34.84 10.42 13.68
C GLY A 94 -33.65 9.61 14.21
N GLU A 95 -32.48 9.72 13.58
CA GLU A 95 -31.41 8.75 13.81
C GLU A 95 -30.65 8.95 15.12
N SER A 96 -30.39 10.20 15.54
CA SER A 96 -29.82 10.49 16.86
C SER A 96 -30.77 10.11 17.99
N THR A 97 -32.07 10.40 17.83
CA THR A 97 -33.12 10.02 18.80
C THR A 97 -33.32 8.52 18.85
N VAL A 98 -33.30 7.80 17.71
CA VAL A 98 -33.46 6.34 17.65
C VAL A 98 -32.22 5.63 18.21
N LEU A 99 -31.01 6.09 17.89
CA LEU A 99 -29.77 5.54 18.46
C LEU A 99 -29.64 5.86 19.96
N GLN A 100 -30.04 7.07 20.38
CA GLN A 100 -30.10 7.45 21.79
C GLN A 100 -31.20 6.67 22.55
N TRP A 101 -32.35 6.41 21.92
CA TRP A 101 -33.44 5.60 22.49
C TRP A 101 -33.04 4.12 22.59
N LEU A 102 -32.39 3.56 21.56
CA LEU A 102 -31.81 2.21 21.59
C LEU A 102 -30.72 2.09 22.67
N GLY A 103 -29.82 3.05 22.77
CA GLY A 103 -28.79 3.08 23.82
C GLY A 103 -29.38 3.22 25.24
N ARG A 104 -30.44 4.02 25.41
CA ARG A 104 -31.12 4.23 26.69
C ARG A 104 -31.90 3.00 27.18
N ASN A 105 -32.55 2.27 26.27
CA ASN A 105 -33.30 1.05 26.61
C ASN A 105 -32.40 -0.18 26.81
N SER A 106 -31.20 -0.16 26.25
CA SER A 106 -30.18 -1.20 26.47
C SER A 106 -29.53 -1.07 27.85
N ALA A 107 -29.51 0.13 28.43
CA ALA A 107 -28.95 0.38 29.76
C ALA A 107 -29.93 0.05 30.90
N SER A 108 -31.24 -0.01 30.64
CA SER A 108 -32.26 -0.32 31.66
C SER A 108 -32.53 -1.82 31.83
N SER A 109 -31.94 -2.69 31.00
CA SER A 109 -32.14 -4.15 31.03
C SER A 109 -31.06 -4.92 31.79
N GLY A 110 -30.08 -4.24 32.38
CA GLY A 110 -29.02 -4.87 33.18
C GLY A 110 -28.81 -4.20 34.52
N THR A 111 -29.51 -4.64 35.57
CA THR A 111 -28.90 -5.26 36.77
C THR A 111 -30.01 -5.81 37.70
N PRO A 112 -29.84 -7.01 38.27
CA PRO A 112 -30.83 -7.71 39.10
C PRO A 112 -30.81 -7.23 40.56
N MET A 113 -31.91 -7.56 41.23
CA MET A 113 -32.17 -7.52 42.68
C MET A 113 -30.98 -7.91 43.55
N GLY A 114 -30.74 -7.12 44.60
CA GLY A 114 -29.94 -7.51 45.76
C GLY A 114 -29.38 -6.32 46.53
N GLU A 115 -30.07 -5.88 47.58
CA GLU A 115 -29.54 -5.58 48.92
C GLU A 115 -30.66 -4.97 49.80
N LEU A 116 -30.75 -5.54 51.02
CA LEU A 116 -31.63 -5.27 52.18
C LEU A 116 -32.90 -6.11 52.32
#